data_AF-A0A3N6MUV5-F1
#
_entry.id   AF-A0A3N6MUV5-F1
#
_cell.length_a   1.000
_cell.length_b   1.000
_cell.length_c   1.000
_cell.angle_alpha   90.00
_cell.angle_beta   90.00
_cell.angle_gamma   90.00
#
_symmetry.space_group_name_H-M   'P 1'
#
loop_
_entity.id
_entity.type
_entity.pdbx_description
1 polymer ?
#
loop_
_entity_poly.entity_id
_entity_poly.type
_entity_poly.pdbx_seq_one_letter_code
_entity_poly.pdbx_strand_id
1 'polypeptide(L)'
;MIRRILKGLLASVVGIVVIGLLATVVFAVTIFVVSTGAGLAGYEPSADYVVLAAALIVVAVILTGGFTPRLSGGIDEEDGDRFDDRTFN
;
A
#
# COMPACT_ATOMS: atom_id res chain seq x y z
N MET A 1 -18.70 24.05 4.28
CA MET A 1 -18.17 23.12 5.31
C MET A 1 -18.47 21.65 5.00
N ILE A 2 -19.74 21.24 4.84
CA ILE A 2 -20.14 19.84 4.60
C ILE A 2 -19.47 19.18 3.37
N ARG A 3 -19.37 19.89 2.24
CA ARG A 3 -18.73 19.39 1.00
C ARG A 3 -17.25 19.03 1.18
N ARG A 4 -16.53 19.68 2.10
CA ARG A 4 -15.11 19.39 2.38
C ARG A 4 -14.97 18.08 3.15
N ILE A 5 -15.87 17.83 4.09
CA ILE A 5 -15.93 16.58 4.87
C ILE A 5 -16.29 15.41 3.95
N LEU A 6 -17.32 15.56 3.10
CA LEU A 6 -17.71 14.54 2.11
C LEU A 6 -16.57 14.17 1.15
N LYS A 7 -15.82 15.16 0.66
CA LYS A 7 -14.62 14.91 -0.17
C LYS A 7 -13.53 14.16 0.59
N GLY A 8 -13.28 14.53 1.86
CA GLY A 8 -12.31 13.83 2.71
C GLY A 8 -12.71 12.38 3.01
N LEU A 9 -13.99 12.12 3.26
CA LEU A 9 -14.52 10.77 3.45
C LEU A 9 -14.40 9.93 2.18
N LEU A 10 -14.74 10.49 1.02
CA LEU A 10 -14.62 9.78 -0.25
C LEU A 10 -13.16 9.42 -0.56
N ALA A 11 -12.22 10.35 -0.32
CA ALA A 11 -10.80 10.08 -0.44
C ALA A 11 -10.33 8.95 0.51
N SER A 12 -10.82 8.93 1.75
CA SER A 12 -10.52 7.86 2.71
C SER A 12 -11.03 6.50 2.24
N VAL A 13 -12.29 6.43 1.77
CA VAL A 13 -12.88 5.20 1.23
C VAL A 13 -12.07 4.68 0.04
N VAL A 14 -11.71 5.56 -0.89
CA VAL A 14 -10.86 5.18 -2.03
C VAL A 14 -9.50 4.66 -1.54
N GLY A 15 -8.88 5.31 -0.56
CA GLY A 15 -7.64 4.83 0.05
C GLY A 15 -7.77 3.43 0.65
N ILE A 16 -8.83 3.18 1.41
CA ILE A 16 -9.12 1.85 1.99
C ILE A 16 -9.30 0.80 0.90
N VAL A 17 -10.03 1.11 -0.17
CA VAL A 17 -10.25 0.20 -1.30
C VAL A 17 -8.91 -0.12 -1.99
N VAL A 18 -8.07 0.87 -2.25
CA VAL A 18 -6.75 0.68 -2.87
C VAL A 18 -5.87 -0.21 -2.00
N ILE A 19 -5.81 0.05 -0.69
CA ILE A 19 -5.05 -0.77 0.26
C ILE A 19 -5.61 -2.20 0.30
N GLY A 20 -6.94 -2.37 0.29
CA GLY A 20 -7.58 -3.68 0.28
C GLY A 20 -7.24 -4.50 -0.98
N LEU A 21 -7.24 -3.85 -2.15
CA LEU A 21 -6.83 -4.49 -3.40
C LEU A 21 -5.35 -4.91 -3.36
N LEU A 22 -4.46 -4.02 -2.90
CA LEU A 22 -3.05 -4.33 -2.73
C LEU A 22 -2.83 -5.50 -1.75
N ALA A 23 -3.51 -5.48 -0.61
CA ALA A 23 -3.44 -6.55 0.39
C ALA A 23 -3.89 -7.90 -0.19
N THR A 24 -4.91 -7.91 -1.05
CA THR A 24 -5.40 -9.12 -1.71
C THR A 24 -4.34 -9.72 -2.64
N VAL A 25 -3.68 -8.88 -3.45
CA VAL A 25 -2.60 -9.32 -4.34
C VAL A 25 -1.43 -9.88 -3.53
N VAL A 26 -0.99 -9.16 -2.50
CA VAL A 26 0.09 -9.60 -1.59
C VAL A 26 -0.25 -10.93 -0.94
N PHE A 27 -1.48 -11.10 -0.48
CA PHE A 27 -1.94 -12.32 0.17
C PHE A 27 -1.84 -13.53 -0.77
N ALA A 28 -2.28 -13.38 -2.02
CA ALA A 28 -2.16 -14.44 -3.03
C ALA A 28 -0.69 -14.83 -3.28
N VAL A 29 0.22 -13.85 -3.38
CA VAL A 29 1.66 -14.11 -3.54
C VAL A 29 2.22 -14.79 -2.28
N THR A 30 1.76 -14.40 -1.10
CA THR A 30 2.25 -14.96 0.17
C THR A 30 1.84 -16.42 0.33
N ILE A 31 0.64 -16.82 -0.10
CA ILE A 31 0.22 -18.23 -0.17
C ILE A 31 1.23 -19.05 -0.99
N PHE A 32 1.61 -18.55 -2.17
CA PHE A 32 2.59 -19.22 -3.02
C PHE A 32 3.96 -19.36 -2.33
N VAL A 33 4.43 -18.30 -1.69
CA VAL A 33 5.71 -18.30 -0.94
C VAL A 33 5.68 -19.30 0.20
N VAL A 34 4.62 -19.32 1.01
CA VAL A 34 4.49 -20.24 2.16
C VAL A 34 4.40 -21.69 1.69
N SER A 35 3.57 -21.97 0.68
CA SER A 35 3.41 -23.32 0.13
C SER A 35 4.72 -23.84 -0.46
N THR A 36 5.42 -23.01 -1.25
CA THR A 36 6.72 -23.37 -1.83
C THR A 36 7.77 -23.59 -0.74
N GLY A 37 7.84 -22.68 0.25
CA GLY A 37 8.79 -22.80 1.36
C GLY A 37 8.58 -24.06 2.19
N ALA A 38 7.32 -24.44 2.45
CA ALA A 38 6.99 -25.68 3.14
C ALA A 38 7.43 -26.91 2.34
N GLY A 39 7.18 -26.93 1.04
CA GLY A 39 7.60 -28.03 0.16
C GLY A 39 9.13 -28.19 0.12
N LEU A 40 9.88 -27.09 0.08
CA LEU A 40 11.36 -27.12 0.14
C LEU A 40 11.88 -27.65 1.48
N ALA A 41 11.14 -27.43 2.56
CA ALA A 41 11.47 -27.95 3.89
C ALA A 41 10.98 -29.39 4.12
N GLY A 42 10.36 -30.03 3.12
CA GLY A 42 9.86 -31.40 3.22
C GLY A 42 8.54 -31.53 4.00
N TYR A 43 7.79 -30.43 4.17
CA TYR A 43 6.47 -30.44 4.80
C TYR A 43 5.36 -30.43 3.76
N GLU A 44 4.24 -31.06 4.13
CA GLU A 44 3.01 -31.10 3.32
C GLU A 44 1.86 -30.46 4.14
N PRO A 45 1.81 -29.12 4.20
CA PRO A 45 0.82 -28.41 5.01
C PRO A 45 -0.58 -28.51 4.39
N SER A 46 -1.61 -28.51 5.24
CA SER A 46 -2.99 -28.35 4.79
C SER A 46 -3.22 -26.94 4.20
N ALA A 47 -4.18 -26.82 3.29
CA ALA A 47 -4.53 -25.54 2.67
C ALA A 47 -4.92 -24.48 3.72
N ASP A 48 -5.67 -24.88 4.75
CA ASP A 48 -6.11 -23.99 5.83
C ASP A 48 -4.93 -23.39 6.59
N TYR A 49 -3.87 -24.17 6.81
CA TYR A 49 -2.64 -23.70 7.46
C TYR A 49 -1.92 -22.66 6.59
N VAL A 50 -1.79 -22.91 5.29
CA VAL A 50 -1.14 -21.96 4.36
C VAL A 50 -1.89 -20.64 4.31
N VAL A 51 -3.22 -20.69 4.23
CA VAL A 51 -4.10 -19.51 4.23
C VAL A 51 -3.96 -18.72 5.53
N LEU A 52 -4.00 -19.38 6.68
CA LEU A 52 -3.84 -18.74 7.99
C LEU A 52 -2.46 -18.09 8.14
N ALA A 53 -1.39 -18.83 7.82
CA ALA A 53 -0.01 -18.31 7.90
C ALA A 53 0.18 -17.10 6.97
N ALA A 54 -0.31 -17.19 5.73
CA ALA A 54 -0.26 -16.07 4.80
C ALA A 54 -1.03 -14.85 5.32
N ALA A 55 -2.20 -15.05 5.94
CA ALA A 55 -3.00 -13.94 6.50
C ALA A 55 -2.25 -13.23 7.63
N LEU A 56 -1.62 -13.99 8.53
CA LEU A 56 -0.81 -13.43 9.62
C LEU A 56 0.40 -12.65 9.10
N ILE A 57 1.09 -13.20 8.10
CA ILE A 57 2.23 -12.51 7.46
C ILE A 57 1.76 -11.20 6.81
N VAL A 58 0.68 -11.22 6.03
CA VAL A 58 0.15 -10.02 5.38
C VAL A 58 -0.23 -8.95 6.40
N VAL A 59 -0.92 -9.33 7.49
CA VAL A 59 -1.24 -8.40 8.59
C VAL A 59 0.02 -7.80 9.19
N ALA A 60 1.05 -8.61 9.47
CA ALA A 60 2.31 -8.12 10.01
C ALA A 60 3.01 -7.12 9.07
N VAL A 61 3.05 -7.41 7.77
CA VAL A 61 3.69 -6.52 6.79
C VAL A 61 2.92 -5.20 6.63
N ILE A 62 1.58 -5.25 6.65
CA ILE A 62 0.74 -4.04 6.59
C ILE A 62 0.99 -3.16 7.82
N LEU A 63 0.96 -3.74 9.03
CA LEU A 63 1.11 -2.99 10.28
C LEU A 63 2.52 -2.41 10.48
N THR A 64 3.55 -3.09 9.97
CA THR A 64 4.94 -2.61 10.06
C THR A 64 5.31 -1.60 8.98
N GLY A 65 4.40 -1.31 8.04
CA GLY A 65 4.66 -0.38 6.94
C GLY A 65 5.59 -0.96 5.87
N GLY A 66 5.70 -2.30 5.75
CA GLY A 66 6.54 -2.95 4.74
C GLY A 66 6.19 -2.60 3.30
N PHE A 67 5.01 -2.01 3.07
CA PHE A 67 4.54 -1.51 1.78
C PHE A 67 4.60 0.00 1.63
N THR A 68 5.25 0.75 2.53
CA THR A 68 5.40 2.21 2.37
C THR A 68 6.06 2.46 1.02
N PRO A 69 5.32 2.91 -0.01
CA PRO A 69 5.89 3.06 -1.33
C PRO A 69 6.92 4.17 -1.18
N ARG A 70 8.19 3.87 -1.46
CA ARG A 70 9.15 4.93 -1.74
C ARG A 70 8.69 5.55 -3.05
N LEU A 71 7.86 6.57 -2.95
CA LEU A 71 7.53 7.45 -4.05
C LEU A 71 8.82 8.19 -4.45
N SER A 72 9.72 7.49 -5.14
CA SER A 72 10.81 8.08 -5.91
C SER A 72 10.21 8.60 -7.20
N GLY A 73 9.25 9.51 -7.08
CA GLY A 73 8.67 10.26 -8.18
C GLY A 73 8.79 11.71 -7.78
N GLY A 74 9.86 12.35 -8.24
CA GLY A 74 10.08 13.77 -8.07
C GLY A 74 8.82 14.51 -8.51
N ILE A 75 8.23 15.23 -7.56
CA ILE A 75 7.60 16.49 -7.91
C ILE A 75 8.81 17.41 -8.05
N ASP A 76 9.38 17.48 -9.25
CA ASP A 76 10.13 18.68 -9.60
C ASP A 76 9.11 19.81 -9.45
N GLU A 77 9.30 20.65 -8.42
CA GLU A 77 8.65 21.94 -8.31
C GLU A 77 9.14 22.78 -9.50
N GLU A 78 8.51 22.55 -10.65
CA GLU A 78 8.65 23.38 -11.84
C GLU A 78 7.99 24.73 -11.55
N ASP A 79 8.83 25.67 -11.14
CA ASP A 79 8.87 27.06 -11.60
C ASP A 79 7.51 27.81 -11.59
N GLY A 80 7.22 28.49 -10.46
CA GLY A 80 6.00 29.30 -10.29
C GLY A 80 6.17 30.67 -9.65
N ASP A 81 7.28 30.96 -8.97
CA ASP A 81 7.50 32.25 -8.29
C ASP A 81 8.29 33.26 -9.14
N ARG A 82 8.03 33.29 -10.45
CA ARG A 82 8.44 34.39 -11.36
C ARG A 82 7.47 35.58 -11.28
N PHE A 83 6.95 35.89 -10.11
CA PHE A 83 5.90 36.90 -9.93
C PHE A 83 6.14 37.81 -8.72
N ASP A 84 7.35 38.35 -8.56
CA ASP A 84 7.56 39.46 -7.59
C ASP A 84 8.66 40.47 -8.01
N ASP A 85 8.85 40.68 -9.31
CA ASP A 85 9.74 41.73 -9.84
C ASP A 85 8.93 42.88 -10.48
N ARG A 86 8.18 43.62 -9.64
CA ARG A 86 7.51 44.88 -10.02
C ARG A 86 7.78 46.02 -9.04
N THR A 87 8.98 46.07 -8.45
CA THR A 87 9.31 47.08 -7.42
C THR A 87 10.28 48.17 -7.83
N PHE A 88 10.66 48.32 -9.11
CA PHE A 88 11.44 49.49 -9.55
C PHE A 88 11.11 49.95 -10.98
N ASN A 89 10.12 50.86 -11.09
CA ASN A 89 10.16 52.06 -11.94
C ASN A 89 8.95 52.95 -11.63
#